data_AF-A0AAD9MFT2-F1
#
_entry.id   AF-A0AAD9MFT2-F1
#
_cell.length_a   1.000
_cell.length_b   1.000
_cell.length_c   1.000
_cell.angle_alpha   90.00
_cell.angle_beta   90.00
_cell.angle_gamma   90.00
#
_symmetry.space_group_name_H-M   'P 1'
#
loop_
_entity.id
_entity.type
_entity.pdbx_description
1 polymer ?
#
loop_
_entity_poly.entity_id
_entity_poly.type
_entity_poly.pdbx_seq_one_letter_code
_entity_poly.pdbx_strand_id
1 'polypeptide(L)'
;MEQAGQRRRSRETKTHLSDIPEGETAACDDTSRPSSIETIRTPPTHARPKHSSRSSFSSLRRSKALLRTGGNCGFVPPRFVVDLSVGPEHRYHHIVDQVLPAGSRAGLEGIFQDLCGRGLVAAGIQGLSKRMLTRVYTDEETAELRGIARQAAIPMYLLVAFNVLLDLLMGCTSGGVRFEDSDGPGSFDATSSGDDCWTGSEHDAPPPLPPLKRTSRIVHFRTLDWGMDLLRHLIVELDYVREAGGPVIATTVGYLGYVGVLTGVRPGLSMSLNFRPHHDKSTKAKRLGFRWQQLMVILGRRPSISSLLRHYLLCRPGETLRRGASRPTSSHGAGVSDQDQAPLSAQHVRDMLTELSASPSTAAYLIFCTAQRVYVLEKDHGTAAVRSDAAFLTACNHDAADEAHPRWLQQAVRHLEETGAASCIAELCLDSLGRKRAAQSLLAGIWLRRQARLQRLCAGVGLEDVMRLVGDRSISNPQTHYAVVMDPESGGLLWRRAYEVGDL
;
A
#
# COMPACT_ATOMS: atom_id res chain seq x y z
N MET A 1 -16.24 61.87 26.86
CA MET A 1 -14.90 62.49 26.72
C MET A 1 -14.32 61.93 25.43
N GLU A 2 -14.67 62.55 24.30
CA GLU A 2 -13.85 63.57 23.61
C GLU A 2 -12.56 62.96 23.04
N GLN A 3 -12.17 63.12 21.77
CA GLN A 3 -12.73 63.79 20.60
C GLN A 3 -11.90 63.32 19.37
N ALA A 4 -12.45 63.55 18.18
CA ALA A 4 -11.85 63.81 16.85
C ALA A 4 -10.30 63.71 16.66
N GLY A 5 -9.73 63.33 15.51
CA GLY A 5 -10.14 63.37 14.12
C GLY A 5 -8.91 63.64 13.23
N GLN A 6 -9.10 63.67 11.89
CA GLN A 6 -8.15 64.08 10.81
C GLN A 6 -7.07 63.06 10.41
N ARG A 7 -6.57 62.99 9.16
CA ARG A 7 -7.00 63.28 7.77
C ARG A 7 -5.80 62.83 6.90
N ARG A 8 -6.10 62.20 5.75
CA ARG A 8 -5.33 62.06 4.48
C ARG A 8 -3.83 62.45 4.43
N ARG A 9 -3.03 61.60 3.77
CA ARG A 9 -2.18 61.98 2.62
C ARG A 9 -1.76 60.79 1.76
N SER A 10 -2.03 60.91 0.47
CA SER A 10 -1.62 60.05 -0.64
C SER A 10 -0.14 60.25 -0.99
N ARG A 11 0.52 59.23 -1.56
CA ARG A 11 1.66 59.42 -2.47
C ARG A 11 1.79 58.25 -3.44
N GLU A 12 1.41 58.50 -4.68
CA GLU A 12 1.88 57.80 -5.88
C GLU A 12 3.35 58.14 -6.14
N THR A 13 4.10 57.21 -6.72
CA THR A 13 5.24 57.55 -7.61
C THR A 13 5.34 56.49 -8.72
N LYS A 14 5.24 56.98 -9.97
CA LYS A 14 5.61 56.33 -11.23
C LYS A 14 6.98 56.85 -11.64
N THR A 15 7.83 56.00 -12.22
CA THR A 15 8.91 56.34 -13.19
C THR A 15 9.29 55.01 -13.89
N HIS A 16 8.87 54.76 -15.13
CA HIS A 16 9.44 55.12 -16.45
C HIS A 16 10.63 54.28 -16.93
N LEU A 17 10.37 53.72 -18.13
CA LEU A 17 11.11 52.95 -19.15
C LEU A 17 12.57 53.30 -19.49
N SER A 18 13.15 52.36 -20.29
CA SER A 18 14.25 52.44 -21.30
C SER A 18 15.55 51.71 -20.85
N ASP A 19 16.29 50.91 -21.63
CA ASP A 19 16.37 50.58 -23.07
C ASP A 19 17.09 49.22 -23.30
N ILE A 20 16.92 48.66 -24.50
CA ILE A 20 17.59 47.50 -25.12
C ILE A 20 18.95 47.96 -25.73
N PRO A 21 19.93 47.05 -25.95
CA PRO A 21 20.30 46.79 -27.35
C PRO A 21 20.49 45.30 -27.69
N GLU A 22 20.17 45.01 -28.95
CA GLU A 22 20.37 43.75 -29.69
C GLU A 22 21.80 43.61 -30.27
N GLY A 23 22.10 42.37 -30.69
CA GLY A 23 23.04 42.03 -31.78
C GLY A 23 24.20 41.10 -31.37
N GLU A 24 24.63 40.08 -32.11
CA GLU A 24 24.20 39.47 -33.38
C GLU A 24 25.06 38.19 -33.62
N THR A 25 24.48 37.17 -34.30
CA THR A 25 25.11 36.23 -35.29
C THR A 25 26.24 35.25 -34.91
N ALA A 26 26.06 33.92 -35.08
CA ALA A 26 26.49 33.05 -36.23
C ALA A 26 27.70 32.17 -35.83
N ALA A 27 28.01 30.97 -36.32
CA ALA A 27 27.43 29.94 -37.19
C ALA A 27 28.29 28.65 -37.01
N CYS A 28 27.77 27.51 -37.47
CA CYS A 28 28.44 26.30 -38.02
C CYS A 28 29.78 25.79 -37.44
N ASP A 29 29.86 24.50 -37.08
CA ASP A 29 30.61 23.57 -37.93
C ASP A 29 30.30 22.09 -37.65
N ASP A 30 30.15 21.37 -38.76
CA ASP A 30 29.98 19.93 -38.92
C ASP A 30 31.34 19.31 -39.29
N THR A 31 31.40 17.99 -39.26
CA THR A 31 32.44 17.08 -39.78
C THR A 31 33.60 16.70 -38.83
N SER A 32 33.60 15.42 -38.41
CA SER A 32 34.57 14.43 -38.96
C SER A 32 34.43 13.05 -38.29
N ARG A 33 34.15 12.05 -39.14
CA ARG A 33 34.41 10.61 -38.95
C ARG A 33 35.94 10.36 -38.99
N PRO A 34 36.45 9.25 -38.42
CA PRO A 34 36.69 8.03 -39.23
C PRO A 34 36.48 6.71 -38.42
N SER A 35 35.78 5.71 -38.93
CA SER A 35 36.25 4.54 -39.71
C SER A 35 36.65 3.29 -38.88
N SER A 36 35.94 2.19 -39.14
CA SER A 36 36.44 0.81 -39.29
C SER A 36 36.97 0.05 -38.06
N ILE A 37 36.45 -1.16 -37.80
CA ILE A 37 37.21 -2.42 -37.85
C ILE A 37 36.26 -3.63 -37.74
N GLU A 38 36.67 -4.67 -38.47
CA GLU A 38 35.98 -5.88 -38.86
C GLU A 38 35.71 -6.93 -37.77
N THR A 39 34.77 -7.78 -38.15
CA THR A 39 34.36 -9.06 -37.58
C THR A 39 35.45 -10.14 -37.71
N ILE A 40 35.64 -10.97 -36.67
CA ILE A 40 36.24 -12.31 -36.82
C ILE A 40 35.33 -13.35 -36.15
N ARG A 41 35.19 -14.48 -36.84
CA ARG A 41 34.22 -15.57 -36.68
C ARG A 41 34.86 -16.82 -36.05
N THR A 42 34.02 -17.59 -35.33
CA THR A 42 33.97 -19.07 -35.16
C THR A 42 34.97 -19.78 -34.21
N PRO A 43 34.76 -21.07 -33.82
CA PRO A 43 33.60 -21.86 -33.31
C PRO A 43 34.00 -22.58 -31.95
N PRO A 44 33.47 -23.73 -31.41
CA PRO A 44 32.46 -24.70 -31.87
C PRO A 44 31.45 -25.28 -30.83
N THR A 45 30.61 -26.17 -31.37
CA THR A 45 29.70 -27.20 -30.81
C THR A 45 30.06 -27.87 -29.48
N HIS A 46 29.05 -28.16 -28.65
CA HIS A 46 28.74 -29.53 -28.19
C HIS A 46 27.34 -29.65 -27.54
N ALA A 47 26.69 -30.77 -27.85
CA ALA A 47 25.32 -31.15 -27.52
C ALA A 47 25.09 -31.45 -26.02
N ARG A 48 23.87 -31.16 -25.54
CA ARG A 48 23.33 -31.65 -24.25
C ARG A 48 22.33 -32.78 -24.48
N PRO A 49 22.28 -33.81 -23.60
CA PRO A 49 21.31 -34.88 -23.69
C PRO A 49 19.93 -34.46 -23.16
N LYS A 50 18.89 -34.99 -23.80
CA LYS A 50 17.49 -34.90 -23.38
C LYS A 50 17.25 -35.93 -22.26
N HIS A 51 16.82 -35.48 -21.09
CA HIS A 51 16.06 -36.31 -20.16
C HIS A 51 14.69 -35.68 -19.91
N SER A 52 13.67 -36.46 -20.21
CA SER A 52 12.27 -36.15 -20.03
C SER A 52 11.84 -36.42 -18.60
N SER A 53 11.20 -35.44 -17.97
CA SER A 53 10.24 -35.69 -16.89
C SER A 53 9.10 -34.69 -17.04
N ARG A 54 7.99 -35.17 -17.61
CA ARG A 54 6.71 -34.48 -17.69
C ARG A 54 6.11 -34.43 -16.27
N SER A 55 5.87 -33.24 -15.73
CA SER A 55 4.86 -33.04 -14.68
C SER A 55 4.17 -31.68 -14.84
N SER A 56 2.89 -31.76 -15.23
CA SER A 56 1.77 -30.81 -15.06
C SER A 56 2.06 -29.31 -14.89
N PHE A 57 1.98 -28.56 -16.00
CA PHE A 57 1.94 -27.08 -16.04
C PHE A 57 0.76 -26.61 -16.94
N SER A 58 -0.44 -27.15 -16.74
CA SER A 58 -1.61 -26.85 -17.58
C SER A 58 -2.59 -25.81 -17.02
N SER A 59 -2.44 -25.33 -15.78
CA SER A 59 -3.40 -24.37 -15.18
C SER A 59 -3.08 -22.87 -15.42
N LEU A 60 -1.89 -22.52 -15.90
CA LEU A 60 -1.45 -21.11 -16.06
C LEU A 60 -1.77 -20.47 -17.44
N ARG A 61 -2.40 -21.20 -18.37
CA ARG A 61 -2.69 -20.67 -19.72
C ARG A 61 -4.06 -20.02 -19.89
N ARG A 62 -5.00 -20.16 -18.94
CA ARG A 62 -6.36 -19.61 -19.08
C ARG A 62 -6.52 -18.16 -18.62
N SER A 63 -5.61 -17.63 -17.81
CA SER A 63 -5.66 -16.24 -17.32
C SER A 63 -5.22 -15.20 -18.38
N LYS A 64 -4.64 -15.63 -19.50
CA LYS A 64 -4.18 -14.73 -20.58
C LYS A 64 -5.28 -14.32 -21.57
N ALA A 65 -6.45 -14.97 -21.57
CA ALA A 65 -7.46 -14.77 -22.61
C ALA A 65 -8.53 -13.69 -22.28
N LEU A 66 -8.58 -13.17 -21.05
CA LEU A 66 -9.53 -12.13 -20.63
C LEU A 66 -8.96 -10.69 -20.61
N LEU A 67 -7.70 -10.51 -21.05
CA LEU A 67 -6.99 -9.22 -21.02
C LEU A 67 -6.89 -8.52 -22.39
N ARG A 68 -7.73 -8.86 -23.38
CA ARG A 68 -7.73 -8.19 -24.69
C ARG A 68 -9.11 -7.65 -25.06
N THR A 69 -9.54 -6.59 -24.38
CA THR A 69 -10.39 -5.54 -24.96
C THR A 69 -9.99 -4.21 -24.30
N GLY A 70 -9.52 -3.27 -25.12
CA GLY A 70 -8.71 -2.14 -24.70
C GLY A 70 -9.44 -0.96 -24.05
N GLY A 71 -8.65 -0.18 -23.32
CA GLY A 71 -8.97 1.14 -22.75
C GLY A 71 -8.10 1.42 -21.51
N ASN A 72 -6.96 2.09 -21.69
CA ASN A 72 -6.06 2.62 -20.63
C ASN A 72 -5.85 1.70 -19.40
N CYS A 73 -5.20 0.56 -19.60
CA CYS A 73 -4.74 -0.30 -18.51
C CYS A 73 -3.47 0.31 -17.90
N GLY A 74 -3.58 0.95 -16.73
CA GLY A 74 -2.41 1.41 -15.97
C GLY A 74 -1.44 0.26 -15.67
N PHE A 75 -0.19 0.62 -15.39
CA PHE A 75 0.90 -0.33 -15.20
C PHE A 75 0.69 -1.19 -13.94
N VAL A 76 1.13 -2.45 -14.00
CA VAL A 76 1.10 -3.38 -12.86
C VAL A 76 2.43 -3.25 -12.11
N PRO A 77 2.44 -3.01 -10.77
CA PRO A 77 3.67 -2.94 -9.99
C PRO A 77 4.60 -4.14 -10.25
N PRO A 78 5.93 -3.93 -10.37
CA PRO A 78 6.88 -5.02 -10.47
C PRO A 78 6.86 -5.85 -9.19
N ARG A 79 6.89 -7.18 -9.36
CA ARG A 79 6.75 -8.15 -8.29
C ARG A 79 8.08 -8.83 -7.98
N PHE A 80 8.43 -8.90 -6.71
CA PHE A 80 9.67 -9.52 -6.21
C PHE A 80 9.40 -10.45 -5.05
N VAL A 81 10.35 -11.35 -4.80
CA VAL A 81 10.29 -12.30 -3.67
C VAL A 81 11.33 -11.92 -2.63
N VAL A 82 10.91 -11.75 -1.38
CA VAL A 82 11.76 -11.48 -0.23
C VAL A 82 11.88 -12.76 0.59
N ASP A 83 13.05 -13.39 0.53
CA ASP A 83 13.38 -14.58 1.32
C ASP A 83 13.82 -14.20 2.74
N LEU A 84 13.00 -14.54 3.74
CA LEU A 84 13.25 -14.22 5.14
C LEU A 84 14.38 -15.06 5.76
N SER A 85 14.79 -16.17 5.13
CA SER A 85 15.96 -16.96 5.57
C SER A 85 17.29 -16.26 5.27
N VAL A 86 17.30 -15.37 4.27
CA VAL A 86 18.46 -14.54 3.93
C VAL A 86 18.68 -13.52 5.03
N GLY A 87 19.96 -13.25 5.35
CA GLY A 87 20.35 -12.23 6.31
C GLY A 87 19.67 -10.89 6.00
N PRO A 88 19.06 -10.18 6.97
CA PRO A 88 18.21 -9.01 6.71
C PRO A 88 18.87 -7.94 5.84
N GLU A 89 20.19 -7.72 6.01
CA GLU A 89 20.96 -6.76 5.21
C GLU A 89 21.03 -7.10 3.71
N HIS A 90 20.74 -8.35 3.32
CA HIS A 90 20.91 -8.83 1.95
C HIS A 90 19.59 -9.15 1.24
N ARG A 91 18.47 -9.18 1.97
CA ARG A 91 17.15 -9.61 1.45
C ARG A 91 16.68 -8.83 0.23
N TYR A 92 16.98 -7.53 0.19
CA TYR A 92 16.53 -6.62 -0.86
C TYR A 92 17.56 -6.41 -1.96
N HIS A 93 18.73 -7.05 -1.90
CA HIS A 93 19.82 -6.70 -2.80
C HIS A 93 19.46 -6.87 -4.28
N HIS A 94 18.81 -7.99 -4.60
CA HIS A 94 18.39 -8.30 -5.96
C HIS A 94 17.24 -7.39 -6.47
N ILE A 95 16.59 -6.63 -5.60
CA ILE A 95 15.46 -5.74 -5.93
C ILE A 95 15.97 -4.32 -6.16
N VAL A 96 16.92 -3.86 -5.33
CA VAL A 96 17.48 -2.51 -5.38
C VAL A 96 18.02 -2.17 -6.77
N ASP A 97 18.81 -3.07 -7.38
CA ASP A 97 19.42 -2.82 -8.70
C ASP A 97 18.39 -2.68 -9.82
N GLN A 98 17.18 -3.22 -9.64
CA GLN A 98 16.12 -3.22 -10.66
C GLN A 98 15.17 -2.02 -10.54
N VAL A 99 14.96 -1.51 -9.32
CA VAL A 99 13.94 -0.49 -9.02
C VAL A 99 14.55 0.87 -8.68
N LEU A 100 15.75 0.89 -8.10
CA LEU A 100 16.48 2.11 -7.73
C LEU A 100 17.74 2.24 -8.61
N PRO A 101 17.63 2.60 -9.89
CA PRO A 101 18.80 2.93 -10.68
C PRO A 101 19.48 4.21 -10.13
N ALA A 102 20.75 4.42 -10.49
CA ALA A 102 21.53 5.57 -10.03
C ALA A 102 20.79 6.90 -10.30
N GLY A 103 20.28 7.55 -9.24
CA GLY A 103 19.51 8.79 -9.33
C GLY A 103 18.42 8.98 -8.25
N SER A 104 17.92 7.88 -7.66
CA SER A 104 16.82 7.91 -6.66
C SER A 104 17.15 8.68 -5.37
N ARG A 105 18.44 8.91 -5.11
CA ARG A 105 18.90 9.75 -4.00
C ARG A 105 18.35 11.17 -4.06
N ALA A 106 18.34 11.78 -5.25
CA ALA A 106 17.86 13.14 -5.42
C ALA A 106 16.38 13.27 -5.03
N GLY A 107 15.58 12.22 -5.28
CA GLY A 107 14.17 12.21 -4.94
C GLY A 107 13.95 12.22 -3.42
N LEU A 108 14.54 11.28 -2.69
CA LEU A 108 14.41 11.20 -1.22
C LEU A 108 14.99 12.42 -0.50
N GLU A 109 16.07 13.01 -1.03
CA GLU A 109 16.60 14.28 -0.51
C GLU A 109 15.60 15.42 -0.68
N GLY A 110 14.95 15.52 -1.85
CA GLY A 110 13.88 16.48 -2.10
C GLY A 110 12.73 16.33 -1.10
N ILE A 111 12.25 15.09 -0.88
CA ILE A 111 11.19 14.80 0.10
C ILE A 111 11.55 15.31 1.49
N PHE A 112 12.76 15.00 1.92
CA PHE A 112 13.21 15.37 3.25
C PHE A 112 13.38 16.88 3.41
N GLN A 113 13.85 17.57 2.35
CA GLN A 113 13.99 19.02 2.34
C GLN A 113 12.63 19.72 2.38
N ASP A 114 11.66 19.27 1.59
CA ASP A 114 10.30 19.82 1.58
C ASP A 114 9.64 19.67 2.95
N LEU A 115 9.89 18.55 3.64
CA LEU A 115 9.38 18.34 5.00
C LEU A 115 10.09 19.18 6.07
N CYS A 116 11.41 19.40 5.94
CA CYS A 116 12.17 20.21 6.90
C CYS A 116 11.98 21.72 6.71
N GLY A 117 11.45 22.15 5.57
CA GLY A 117 11.34 23.55 5.18
C GLY A 117 12.68 24.18 4.78
N ARG A 118 12.73 25.51 4.70
CA ARG A 118 13.90 26.29 4.27
C ARG A 118 14.39 27.23 5.39
N GLY A 119 15.69 27.57 5.38
CA GLY A 119 16.30 28.53 6.30
C GLY A 119 17.15 27.92 7.43
N LEU A 120 17.59 28.76 8.37
CA LEU A 120 18.58 28.38 9.40
C LEU A 120 18.05 27.31 10.38
N VAL A 121 16.76 27.36 10.72
CA VAL A 121 16.09 26.35 11.53
C VAL A 121 16.06 25.00 10.79
N ALA A 122 15.75 25.02 9.48
CA ALA A 122 15.77 23.82 8.65
C ALA A 122 17.17 23.19 8.58
N ALA A 123 18.23 24.00 8.45
CA ALA A 123 19.61 23.50 8.48
C ALA A 123 19.95 22.81 9.82
N GLY A 124 19.50 23.39 10.94
CA GLY A 124 19.62 22.77 12.26
C GLY A 124 18.87 21.45 12.38
N ILE A 125 17.62 21.39 11.88
CA ILE A 125 16.79 20.17 11.85
C ILE A 125 17.44 19.10 10.99
N GLN A 126 17.96 19.44 9.81
CA GLN A 126 18.66 18.49 8.93
C GLN A 126 19.92 17.93 9.61
N GLY A 127 20.73 18.79 10.25
CA GLY A 127 21.92 18.37 10.99
C GLY A 127 21.59 17.44 12.16
N LEU A 128 20.53 17.77 12.91
CA LEU A 128 20.05 16.95 14.02
C LEU A 128 19.50 15.60 13.53
N SER A 129 18.76 15.60 12.43
CA SER A 129 18.18 14.40 11.83
C SER A 129 19.24 13.41 11.37
N LYS A 130 20.34 13.88 10.77
CA LYS A 130 21.50 13.04 10.42
C LYS A 130 22.09 12.29 11.63
N ARG A 131 21.97 12.85 12.84
CA ARG A 131 22.45 12.25 14.09
C ARG A 131 21.40 11.38 14.78
N MET A 132 20.12 11.76 14.72
CA MET A 132 19.05 11.07 15.44
C MET A 132 18.41 9.92 14.63
N LEU A 133 18.21 10.10 13.33
CA LEU A 133 17.53 9.14 12.45
C LEU A 133 18.51 8.06 11.96
N THR A 134 19.06 7.29 12.88
CA THR A 134 20.08 6.28 12.57
C THR A 134 19.53 4.86 12.48
N ARG A 135 18.29 4.64 12.97
CA ARG A 135 17.66 3.33 13.04
C ARG A 135 16.14 3.42 13.18
N VAL A 136 15.48 2.32 12.87
CA VAL A 136 14.08 2.06 13.27
C VAL A 136 14.07 1.16 14.52
N TYR A 137 12.90 0.73 14.96
CA TYR A 137 12.74 0.05 16.26
C TYR A 137 13.45 -1.31 16.33
N THR A 138 13.20 -2.18 15.34
CA THR A 138 13.78 -3.52 15.30
C THR A 138 15.15 -3.50 14.63
N ASP A 139 16.01 -4.43 15.05
CA ASP A 139 17.34 -4.55 14.45
C ASP A 139 17.28 -5.23 13.08
N GLU A 140 16.27 -6.07 12.85
CA GLU A 140 15.98 -6.69 11.56
C GLU A 140 15.61 -5.64 10.50
N GLU A 141 14.58 -4.82 10.74
CA GLU A 141 14.20 -3.74 9.81
C GLU A 141 15.35 -2.73 9.66
N THR A 142 16.09 -2.43 10.72
CA THR A 142 17.25 -1.54 10.63
C THR A 142 18.34 -2.13 9.73
N ALA A 143 18.59 -3.44 9.82
CA ALA A 143 19.55 -4.14 8.97
C ALA A 143 19.10 -4.17 7.50
N GLU A 144 17.81 -4.43 7.22
CA GLU A 144 17.22 -4.31 5.88
C GLU A 144 17.47 -2.91 5.28
N LEU A 145 17.18 -1.85 6.06
CA LEU A 145 17.43 -0.47 5.63
C LEU A 145 18.92 -0.18 5.42
N ARG A 146 19.83 -0.74 6.22
CA ARG A 146 21.29 -0.60 6.00
C ARG A 146 21.76 -1.28 4.71
N GLY A 147 21.15 -2.42 4.36
CA GLY A 147 21.38 -3.10 3.08
C GLY A 147 21.01 -2.21 1.90
N ILE A 148 19.75 -1.74 1.92
CA ILE A 148 19.21 -0.83 0.89
C ILE A 148 20.04 0.46 0.81
N ALA A 149 20.34 1.09 1.94
CA ALA A 149 21.14 2.32 2.02
C ALA A 149 22.50 2.17 1.34
N ARG A 150 23.22 1.09 1.64
CA ARG A 150 24.55 0.83 1.09
C ARG A 150 24.51 0.60 -0.42
N GLN A 151 23.58 -0.23 -0.87
CA GLN A 151 23.52 -0.59 -2.29
C GLN A 151 22.98 0.53 -3.17
N ALA A 152 21.96 1.26 -2.71
CA ALA A 152 21.40 2.39 -3.43
C ALA A 152 22.19 3.70 -3.24
N ALA A 153 23.27 3.69 -2.45
CA ALA A 153 24.03 4.87 -2.05
C ALA A 153 23.17 6.02 -1.45
N ILE A 154 22.11 5.64 -0.72
CA ILE A 154 21.19 6.56 -0.05
C ILE A 154 21.61 6.71 1.42
N PRO A 155 21.76 7.94 1.94
CA PRO A 155 22.03 8.16 3.35
C PRO A 155 20.98 7.50 4.26
N MET A 156 21.43 6.76 5.28
CA MET A 156 20.56 6.03 6.22
C MET A 156 19.44 6.90 6.82
N TYR A 157 19.76 8.16 7.17
CA TYR A 157 18.78 9.06 7.79
C TYR A 157 17.59 9.37 6.89
N LEU A 158 17.75 9.34 5.57
CA LEU A 158 16.64 9.54 4.63
C LEU A 158 15.73 8.32 4.59
N LEU A 159 16.29 7.11 4.60
CA LEU A 159 15.49 5.89 4.67
C LEU A 159 14.78 5.75 6.03
N VAL A 160 15.45 6.11 7.13
CA VAL A 160 14.81 6.13 8.45
C VAL A 160 13.70 7.18 8.50
N ALA A 161 13.94 8.40 8.00
CA ALA A 161 12.93 9.44 7.86
C ALA A 161 11.72 8.93 7.06
N PHE A 162 11.98 8.31 5.90
CA PHE A 162 10.97 7.72 5.05
C PHE A 162 10.13 6.69 5.82
N ASN A 163 10.74 5.83 6.63
CA ASN A 163 10.02 4.79 7.38
C ASN A 163 9.22 5.30 8.59
N VAL A 164 9.61 6.43 9.19
CA VAL A 164 8.93 6.98 10.39
C VAL A 164 7.95 8.11 10.09
N LEU A 165 7.90 8.60 8.84
CA LEU A 165 7.06 9.73 8.44
C LEU A 165 5.99 9.35 7.40
N LEU A 166 6.19 8.24 6.67
CA LEU A 166 5.29 7.82 5.60
C LEU A 166 3.83 7.73 6.04
N ASP A 167 3.63 7.12 7.21
CA ASP A 167 2.32 6.85 7.82
C ASP A 167 1.58 8.13 8.24
N LEU A 168 2.25 9.29 8.19
CA LEU A 168 1.70 10.60 8.54
C LEU A 168 1.28 11.45 7.32
N LEU A 169 1.57 11.02 6.10
CA LEU A 169 1.53 11.89 4.91
C LEU A 169 0.70 11.32 3.74
N MET A 170 -0.22 10.39 4.02
CA MET A 170 -0.90 9.60 2.98
C MET A 170 -2.43 9.65 3.09
N GLY A 171 -3.09 10.13 2.03
CA GLY A 171 -4.53 10.01 1.83
C GLY A 171 -4.87 8.61 1.33
N CYS A 172 -6.03 8.08 1.67
CA CYS A 172 -6.42 6.72 1.28
C CYS A 172 -7.94 6.58 1.21
N THR A 173 -8.43 5.68 0.37
CA THR A 173 -9.78 5.12 0.45
C THR A 173 -9.66 3.61 0.58
N SER A 174 -10.03 3.05 1.74
CA SER A 174 -9.80 1.64 2.07
C SER A 174 -11.05 1.02 2.66
N GLY A 175 -11.30 -0.25 2.38
CA GLY A 175 -12.47 -0.93 2.93
C GLY A 175 -12.56 -2.40 2.57
N GLY A 176 -13.61 -3.04 3.06
CA GLY A 176 -13.96 -4.40 2.72
C GLY A 176 -15.36 -4.45 2.14
N VAL A 177 -15.56 -5.31 1.15
CA VAL A 177 -16.86 -5.52 0.51
C VAL A 177 -17.11 -7.00 0.30
N ARG A 178 -18.37 -7.43 0.48
CA ARG A 178 -18.78 -8.80 0.22
C ARG A 178 -18.72 -9.06 -1.27
N PHE A 179 -17.93 -10.06 -1.62
CA PHE A 179 -17.64 -10.54 -2.95
C PHE A 179 -18.32 -11.89 -3.16
N GLU A 180 -18.89 -12.08 -4.35
CA GLU A 180 -19.47 -13.36 -4.78
C GLU A 180 -18.70 -13.83 -6.02
N ASP A 181 -17.98 -14.94 -5.89
CA ASP A 181 -17.34 -15.55 -7.04
C ASP A 181 -18.40 -16.02 -8.03
N SER A 182 -18.26 -15.55 -9.26
CA SER A 182 -19.04 -16.02 -10.39
C SER A 182 -18.20 -17.10 -11.04
N ASP A 183 -18.18 -18.32 -10.50
CA ASP A 183 -17.44 -19.38 -11.17
C ASP A 183 -17.98 -19.54 -12.60
N GLY A 184 -17.05 -19.50 -13.56
CA GLY A 184 -17.26 -19.98 -14.92
C GLY A 184 -17.61 -21.47 -14.92
N PRO A 185 -17.89 -22.06 -16.11
CA PRO A 185 -18.55 -23.36 -16.21
C PRO A 185 -17.78 -24.42 -15.44
N GLY A 186 -18.51 -25.16 -14.60
CA GLY A 186 -17.98 -26.09 -13.61
C GLY A 186 -16.85 -26.96 -14.14
N SER A 187 -15.81 -27.09 -13.33
CA SER A 187 -14.89 -28.21 -13.40
C SER A 187 -15.72 -29.50 -13.32
N PHE A 188 -15.91 -30.14 -14.46
CA PHE A 188 -16.27 -31.55 -14.50
C PHE A 188 -15.14 -32.30 -13.80
N ASP A 189 -15.44 -32.87 -12.63
CA ASP A 189 -14.57 -33.84 -11.98
C ASP A 189 -14.44 -35.05 -12.92
N ALA A 190 -13.36 -35.07 -13.69
CA ALA A 190 -12.93 -36.23 -14.46
C ALA A 190 -12.25 -37.24 -13.53
N THR A 191 -13.01 -37.76 -12.56
CA THR A 191 -12.64 -38.94 -11.75
C THR A 191 -13.90 -39.68 -11.33
N SER A 192 -14.59 -40.26 -12.31
CA SER A 192 -15.41 -41.45 -12.09
C SER A 192 -15.13 -42.41 -13.23
N SER A 193 -14.06 -43.18 -13.07
CA SER A 193 -13.91 -44.48 -13.71
C SER A 193 -15.08 -45.37 -13.28
N GLY A 194 -15.94 -45.69 -14.24
CA GLY A 194 -17.08 -46.58 -14.08
C GLY A 194 -17.63 -46.86 -15.46
N ASP A 195 -17.20 -47.98 -16.04
CA ASP A 195 -17.77 -48.56 -17.25
C ASP A 195 -19.25 -48.84 -17.00
N ASP A 196 -20.16 -48.15 -17.68
CA ASP A 196 -21.53 -48.62 -17.86
C ASP A 196 -22.02 -48.27 -19.27
N CYS A 197 -22.30 -49.35 -20.01
CA CYS A 197 -22.75 -49.37 -21.39
C CYS A 197 -24.17 -48.79 -21.48
N TRP A 198 -24.34 -47.67 -22.18
CA TRP A 198 -25.65 -47.05 -22.40
C TRP A 198 -26.32 -47.64 -23.65
N THR A 199 -27.31 -48.51 -23.46
CA THR A 199 -28.31 -48.90 -24.48
C THR A 199 -29.53 -47.99 -24.32
N GLY A 200 -29.94 -47.32 -25.40
CA GLY A 200 -30.75 -46.11 -25.32
C GLY A 200 -32.24 -46.25 -24.98
N SER A 201 -32.83 -45.08 -24.72
CA SER A 201 -34.22 -44.72 -25.04
C SER A 201 -34.37 -43.19 -25.05
N GLU A 202 -34.97 -42.64 -26.11
CA GLU A 202 -35.41 -41.24 -26.20
C GLU A 202 -36.61 -41.01 -25.26
N HIS A 203 -36.37 -40.53 -24.04
CA HIS A 203 -37.30 -39.73 -23.23
C HIS A 203 -36.67 -39.52 -21.86
N ASP A 204 -35.79 -38.52 -21.72
CA ASP A 204 -35.50 -37.88 -20.44
C ASP A 204 -34.79 -36.54 -20.68
N ALA A 205 -35.39 -35.46 -20.19
CA ALA A 205 -34.73 -34.17 -20.13
C ALA A 205 -33.49 -34.29 -19.24
N PRO A 206 -32.35 -33.65 -19.59
CA PRO A 206 -31.15 -33.74 -18.78
C PRO A 206 -31.44 -33.26 -17.34
N PRO A 207 -30.88 -33.94 -16.32
CA PRO A 207 -31.11 -33.55 -14.93
C PRO A 207 -30.66 -32.09 -14.72
N PRO A 208 -31.36 -31.31 -13.89
CA PRO A 208 -30.96 -29.95 -13.59
C PRO A 208 -29.52 -29.97 -13.06
N LEU A 209 -28.66 -29.15 -13.68
CA LEU A 209 -27.28 -28.97 -13.25
C LEU A 209 -27.25 -28.69 -11.73
N PRO A 210 -26.31 -29.29 -10.97
CA PRO A 210 -26.20 -28.99 -9.55
C PRO A 210 -26.02 -27.48 -9.34
N PRO A 211 -26.64 -26.88 -8.32
CA PRO A 211 -26.52 -25.45 -8.09
C PRO A 211 -25.05 -25.08 -7.89
N LEU A 212 -24.53 -24.15 -8.70
CA LEU A 212 -23.18 -23.59 -8.51
C LEU A 212 -23.04 -23.14 -7.06
N LYS A 213 -22.10 -23.74 -6.33
CA LYS A 213 -21.79 -23.40 -4.94
C LYS A 213 -21.06 -22.05 -4.93
N ARG A 214 -21.82 -20.95 -5.02
CA ARG A 214 -21.28 -19.58 -4.94
C ARG A 214 -20.62 -19.39 -3.58
N THR A 215 -19.29 -19.31 -3.55
CA THR A 215 -18.56 -18.93 -2.36
C THR A 215 -18.63 -17.40 -2.22
N SER A 216 -18.93 -16.93 -1.01
CA SER A 216 -19.11 -15.51 -0.73
C SER A 216 -18.22 -15.10 0.44
N ARG A 217 -17.34 -14.13 0.20
CA ARG A 217 -16.31 -13.70 1.16
C ARG A 217 -16.10 -12.20 1.11
N ILE A 218 -15.44 -11.62 2.11
CA ILE A 218 -15.00 -10.23 2.05
C ILE A 218 -13.70 -10.14 1.26
N VAL A 219 -13.64 -9.20 0.32
CA VAL A 219 -12.38 -8.75 -0.29
C VAL A 219 -12.07 -7.35 0.21
N HIS A 220 -10.78 -7.04 0.33
CA HIS A 220 -10.28 -5.77 0.86
C HIS A 220 -9.78 -4.91 -0.29
N PHE A 221 -10.42 -3.77 -0.53
CA PHE A 221 -10.01 -2.82 -1.55
C PHE A 221 -9.30 -1.60 -0.93
N ARG A 222 -8.40 -0.99 -1.71
CA ARG A 222 -7.70 0.22 -1.29
C ARG A 222 -7.25 1.06 -2.46
N THR A 223 -7.30 2.39 -2.31
CA THR A 223 -6.44 3.37 -3.00
C THR A 223 -5.45 3.99 -2.01
N LEU A 224 -4.24 4.30 -2.47
CA LEU A 224 -3.27 5.10 -1.72
C LEU A 224 -2.95 6.36 -2.51
N ASP A 225 -3.12 7.50 -1.86
CA ASP A 225 -2.96 8.84 -2.40
C ASP A 225 -1.82 9.57 -1.70
N TRP A 226 -0.97 10.21 -2.50
CA TRP A 226 0.13 11.04 -2.05
C TRP A 226 0.44 12.12 -3.08
N GLY A 227 0.55 13.37 -2.65
CA GLY A 227 1.04 14.47 -3.49
C GLY A 227 2.53 14.43 -3.87
N MET A 228 3.19 13.27 -3.91
CA MET A 228 4.62 13.16 -4.20
C MET A 228 4.94 12.16 -5.30
N ASP A 229 4.91 12.65 -6.55
CA ASP A 229 5.01 11.81 -7.75
C ASP A 229 6.29 10.96 -7.83
N LEU A 230 7.40 11.42 -7.23
CA LEU A 230 8.67 10.69 -7.23
C LEU A 230 8.57 9.30 -6.60
N LEU A 231 7.62 9.08 -5.68
CA LEU A 231 7.44 7.77 -5.05
C LEU A 231 6.73 6.76 -5.97
N ARG A 232 6.08 7.20 -7.04
CA ARG A 232 5.40 6.28 -7.99
C ARG A 232 6.35 5.27 -8.61
N HIS A 233 7.60 5.68 -8.86
CA HIS A 233 8.65 4.82 -9.41
C HIS A 233 9.18 3.80 -8.40
N LEU A 234 8.86 3.95 -7.10
CA LEU A 234 9.30 3.03 -6.06
C LEU A 234 8.25 1.98 -5.74
N ILE A 235 7.07 2.01 -6.38
CA ILE A 235 5.98 1.09 -6.08
C ILE A 235 6.39 -0.34 -6.46
N VAL A 236 6.31 -1.25 -5.50
CA VAL A 236 6.65 -2.67 -5.65
C VAL A 236 5.60 -3.56 -5.00
N GLU A 237 5.42 -4.75 -5.58
CA GLU A 237 4.73 -5.89 -4.96
C GLU A 237 5.80 -6.84 -4.38
N LEU A 238 5.71 -7.16 -3.09
CA LEU A 238 6.67 -8.04 -2.42
C LEU A 238 5.96 -9.26 -1.85
N ASP A 239 6.36 -10.44 -2.33
CA ASP A 239 6.00 -11.72 -1.75
C ASP A 239 7.05 -12.11 -0.70
N TYR A 240 6.62 -12.39 0.52
CA TYR A 240 7.51 -12.90 1.57
C TYR A 240 7.46 -14.42 1.62
N VAL A 241 8.63 -15.05 1.66
CA VAL A 241 8.78 -16.51 1.83
C VAL A 241 9.69 -16.80 3.03
N ARG A 242 9.49 -17.94 3.70
CA ARG A 242 10.32 -18.36 4.84
C ARG A 242 11.71 -18.84 4.42
N GLU A 243 11.80 -19.42 3.23
CA GLU A 243 13.00 -20.02 2.64
C GLU A 243 12.93 -19.93 1.12
N ALA A 244 14.09 -20.02 0.46
CA ALA A 244 14.21 -19.93 -0.99
C ALA A 244 13.31 -20.97 -1.70
N GLY A 245 12.40 -20.48 -2.54
CA GLY A 245 11.45 -21.32 -3.27
C GLY A 245 10.28 -21.87 -2.43
N GLY A 246 10.20 -21.49 -1.15
CA GLY A 246 9.09 -21.83 -0.27
C GLY A 246 7.78 -21.10 -0.63
N PRO A 247 6.67 -21.45 0.03
CA PRO A 247 5.38 -20.81 -0.20
C PRO A 247 5.38 -19.35 0.24
N VAL A 248 4.57 -18.53 -0.45
CA VAL A 248 4.33 -17.14 -0.06
C VAL A 248 3.51 -17.11 1.22
N ILE A 249 4.07 -16.53 2.28
CA ILE A 249 3.39 -16.39 3.58
C ILE A 249 2.61 -15.08 3.69
N ALA A 250 3.01 -14.06 2.93
CA ALA A 250 2.35 -12.76 2.86
C ALA A 250 2.76 -12.01 1.60
N THR A 251 1.88 -11.15 1.11
CA THR A 251 2.14 -10.23 -0.01
C THR A 251 1.91 -8.80 0.45
N THR A 252 2.78 -7.86 0.07
CA THR A 252 2.59 -6.43 0.33
C THR A 252 2.67 -5.62 -0.96
N VAL A 253 1.92 -4.52 -1.02
CA VAL A 253 2.11 -3.47 -2.03
C VAL A 253 2.51 -2.19 -1.31
N GLY A 254 3.63 -1.61 -1.71
CA GLY A 254 4.21 -0.44 -1.04
C GLY A 254 5.38 0.12 -1.83
N TYR A 255 6.30 0.79 -1.14
CA TYR A 255 7.45 1.43 -1.75
C TYR A 255 8.75 0.72 -1.38
N LEU A 256 9.64 0.51 -2.35
CA LEU A 256 10.98 0.03 -2.05
C LEU A 256 11.70 1.05 -1.13
N GLY A 257 12.37 0.54 -0.10
CA GLY A 257 12.95 1.36 0.96
C GLY A 257 12.00 1.64 2.13
N TYR A 258 10.72 1.28 2.03
CA TYR A 258 9.79 1.23 3.15
C TYR A 258 9.63 -0.21 3.65
N VAL A 259 10.17 -0.52 4.83
CA VAL A 259 10.16 -1.87 5.40
C VAL A 259 8.93 -2.13 6.26
N GLY A 260 8.25 -1.09 6.76
CA GLY A 260 6.94 -1.24 7.40
C GLY A 260 5.85 -1.72 6.44
N VAL A 261 4.67 -2.08 6.96
CA VAL A 261 3.52 -2.45 6.12
C VAL A 261 2.50 -1.33 6.08
N LEU A 262 2.25 -0.81 4.88
CA LEU A 262 1.08 0.02 4.62
C LEU A 262 -0.10 -0.82 4.14
N THR A 263 0.13 -1.71 3.17
CA THR A 263 -0.88 -2.56 2.53
C THR A 263 -0.34 -3.97 2.45
N GLY A 264 -1.06 -4.94 3.00
CA GLY A 264 -0.59 -6.32 3.01
C GLY A 264 -1.69 -7.33 3.20
N VAL A 265 -1.45 -8.54 2.73
CA VAL A 265 -2.37 -9.67 2.80
C VAL A 265 -1.61 -10.98 3.05
N ARG A 266 -2.22 -11.86 3.83
CA ARG A 266 -1.79 -13.23 4.08
C ARG A 266 -3.02 -14.12 4.27
N PRO A 267 -2.89 -15.46 4.21
CA PRO A 267 -4.02 -16.35 4.47
C PRO A 267 -4.70 -16.05 5.82
N GLY A 268 -6.00 -15.74 5.78
CA GLY A 268 -6.84 -15.36 6.90
C GLY A 268 -6.92 -13.86 7.22
N LEU A 269 -6.06 -13.01 6.63
CA LEU A 269 -5.99 -11.59 7.00
C LEU A 269 -5.45 -10.69 5.89
N SER A 270 -6.14 -9.58 5.65
CA SER A 270 -5.60 -8.44 4.91
C SER A 270 -5.66 -7.18 5.76
N MET A 271 -4.75 -6.25 5.54
CA MET A 271 -4.64 -5.03 6.32
C MET A 271 -4.21 -3.82 5.48
N SER A 272 -4.70 -2.65 5.87
CA SER A 272 -4.26 -1.37 5.34
C SER A 272 -4.25 -0.28 6.41
N LEU A 273 -3.38 0.70 6.21
CA LEU A 273 -3.21 1.87 7.07
C LEU A 273 -3.56 3.14 6.30
N ASN A 274 -4.37 4.03 6.90
CA ASN A 274 -4.61 5.39 6.41
C ASN A 274 -4.18 6.41 7.48
N PHE A 275 -3.77 7.61 7.04
CA PHE A 275 -3.48 8.72 7.93
C PHE A 275 -4.73 9.20 8.69
N ARG A 276 -4.58 9.50 9.99
CA ARG A 276 -5.61 10.09 10.84
C ARG A 276 -5.18 11.48 11.33
N PRO A 277 -5.91 12.56 11.00
CA PRO A 277 -5.55 13.93 11.42
C PRO A 277 -5.88 14.22 12.89
N HIS A 278 -6.56 13.30 13.58
CA HIS A 278 -6.97 13.44 14.98
C HIS A 278 -6.01 12.72 15.93
N HIS A 279 -5.86 13.28 17.13
CA HIS A 279 -5.40 12.54 18.31
C HIS A 279 -6.04 13.14 19.55
N ASP A 280 -6.15 12.35 20.61
CA ASP A 280 -6.80 12.77 21.85
C ASP A 280 -6.00 13.87 22.56
N LYS A 281 -6.58 15.08 22.53
CA LYS A 281 -6.04 16.28 23.18
C LYS A 281 -6.82 16.68 24.43
N SER A 282 -7.74 15.83 24.93
CA SER A 282 -8.63 16.12 26.06
C SER A 282 -7.88 16.47 27.34
N THR A 283 -6.69 15.89 27.55
CA THR A 283 -5.84 16.18 28.71
C THR A 283 -4.41 16.48 28.28
N LYS A 284 -3.68 17.24 29.11
CA LYS A 284 -2.24 17.51 28.90
C LYS A 284 -1.44 16.21 28.91
N ALA A 285 -1.80 15.24 29.76
CA ALA A 285 -1.13 13.94 29.85
C ALA A 285 -1.24 13.16 28.53
N LYS A 286 -2.43 13.08 27.92
CA LYS A 286 -2.63 12.41 26.63
C LYS A 286 -1.85 13.10 25.50
N ARG A 287 -1.90 14.43 25.44
CA ARG A 287 -1.13 15.21 24.46
C ARG A 287 0.38 14.98 24.58
N LEU A 288 0.91 15.03 25.81
CA LEU A 288 2.33 14.79 26.06
C LEU A 288 2.71 13.33 25.78
N GLY A 289 1.88 12.37 26.17
CA GLY A 289 2.08 10.95 25.88
C GLY A 289 2.14 10.67 24.37
N PHE A 290 1.24 11.27 23.59
CA PHE A 290 1.25 11.19 22.13
C PHE A 290 2.54 11.76 21.52
N ARG A 291 2.98 12.95 21.96
CA ARG A 291 4.24 13.56 21.45
C ARG A 291 5.47 12.80 21.90
N TRP A 292 5.45 12.24 23.10
CA TRP A 292 6.49 11.35 23.59
C TRP A 292 6.57 10.08 22.74
N GLN A 293 5.43 9.48 22.36
CA GLN A 293 5.40 8.36 21.43
C GLN A 293 6.06 8.71 20.11
N GLN A 294 5.68 9.82 19.48
CA GLN A 294 6.29 10.25 18.21
C GLN A 294 7.80 10.43 18.33
N LEU A 295 8.27 11.10 19.39
CA LEU A 295 9.70 11.26 19.65
C LEU A 295 10.40 9.91 19.82
N MET A 296 9.79 8.96 20.55
CA MET A 296 10.36 7.62 20.72
C MET A 296 10.39 6.83 19.41
N VAL A 297 9.43 7.00 18.51
CA VAL A 297 9.45 6.38 17.18
C VAL A 297 10.58 6.97 16.32
N ILE A 298 10.71 8.29 16.28
CA ILE A 298 11.79 9.01 15.59
C ILE A 298 13.17 8.56 16.08
N LEU A 299 13.30 8.31 17.39
CA LEU A 299 14.54 7.81 18.01
C LEU A 299 14.76 6.29 17.83
N GLY A 300 13.88 5.59 17.12
CA GLY A 300 13.91 4.13 16.98
C GLY A 300 13.77 3.39 18.31
N ARG A 301 13.16 4.02 19.33
CA ARG A 301 12.93 3.49 20.69
C ARG A 301 11.56 2.87 20.89
N ARG A 302 10.61 3.16 20.00
CA ARG A 302 9.31 2.48 19.91
C ARG A 302 9.01 2.16 18.45
N PRO A 303 8.24 1.09 18.18
CA PRO A 303 7.84 0.76 16.82
C PRO A 303 6.90 1.83 16.27
N SER A 304 7.02 2.11 14.97
CA SER A 304 5.95 2.78 14.22
C SER A 304 4.75 1.83 14.13
N ILE A 305 3.58 2.39 13.83
CA ILE A 305 2.39 1.56 13.63
C ILE A 305 2.56 0.63 12.41
N SER A 306 3.27 1.07 11.37
CA SER A 306 3.56 0.23 10.20
C SER A 306 4.52 -0.92 10.49
N SER A 307 5.47 -0.76 11.41
CA SER A 307 6.30 -1.86 11.92
C SER A 307 5.48 -2.87 12.74
N LEU A 308 4.50 -2.39 13.53
CA LEU A 308 3.56 -3.29 14.21
C LEU A 308 2.70 -4.08 13.20
N LEU A 309 2.26 -3.44 12.12
CA LEU A 309 1.54 -4.14 11.04
C LEU A 309 2.44 -5.18 10.34
N ARG A 310 3.73 -4.85 10.08
CA ARG A 310 4.71 -5.81 9.55
C ARG A 310 4.83 -7.03 10.46
N HIS A 311 4.92 -6.82 11.77
CA HIS A 311 4.97 -7.89 12.77
C HIS A 311 3.76 -8.83 12.63
N TYR A 312 2.54 -8.30 12.68
CA TYR A 312 1.33 -9.14 12.54
C TYR A 312 1.22 -9.84 11.18
N LEU A 313 1.77 -9.23 10.13
CA LEU A 313 1.75 -9.81 8.80
C LEU A 313 2.78 -10.95 8.64
N LEU A 314 4.01 -10.82 9.16
CA LEU A 314 5.10 -11.75 8.88
C LEU A 314 5.39 -12.77 10.00
N CYS A 315 5.08 -12.43 11.25
CA CYS A 315 5.37 -13.30 12.39
C CYS A 315 4.34 -14.42 12.55
N ARG A 316 4.75 -15.45 13.29
CA ARG A 316 3.86 -16.54 13.70
C ARG A 316 2.95 -16.06 14.84
N PRO A 317 1.71 -16.58 14.95
CA PRO A 317 0.86 -16.31 16.11
C PRO A 317 1.61 -16.61 17.42
N GLY A 318 1.60 -15.65 18.36
CA GLY A 318 2.28 -15.78 19.66
C GLY A 318 3.72 -15.25 19.71
N GLU A 319 4.33 -14.89 18.58
CA GLU A 319 5.60 -14.17 18.59
C GLU A 319 5.39 -12.72 19.04
N THR A 320 6.21 -12.24 19.98
CA THR A 320 6.15 -10.86 20.48
C THR A 320 7.17 -9.99 19.78
N LEU A 321 6.78 -8.77 19.40
CA LEU A 321 7.70 -7.81 18.81
C LEU A 321 8.73 -7.38 19.87
N ARG A 322 9.98 -7.82 19.73
CA ARG A 322 11.08 -7.51 20.66
C ARG A 322 12.23 -6.80 19.96
N ARG A 323 12.70 -5.71 20.58
CA ARG A 323 13.98 -5.06 20.24
C ARG A 323 15.12 -6.04 20.52
N GLY A 324 15.98 -6.33 19.54
CA GLY A 324 17.05 -7.31 19.69
C GLY A 324 16.73 -8.73 19.25
N ALA A 325 15.54 -9.01 18.71
CA ALA A 325 15.21 -10.32 18.12
C ALA A 325 16.05 -10.57 16.87
N SER A 326 17.30 -10.94 17.07
CA SER A 326 18.21 -11.43 16.05
C SER A 326 18.15 -12.96 16.14
N ARG A 327 17.33 -13.53 15.25
CA ARG A 327 16.93 -14.95 15.16
C ARG A 327 15.95 -15.41 16.25
N PRO A 328 14.93 -16.22 15.89
CA PRO A 328 14.35 -17.13 16.86
C PRO A 328 15.50 -17.98 17.41
N THR A 329 15.60 -18.11 18.73
CA THR A 329 16.42 -19.16 19.34
C THR A 329 16.08 -20.46 18.64
N SER A 330 17.07 -21.05 18.00
CA SER A 330 16.97 -22.34 17.33
C SER A 330 16.46 -23.38 18.32
N SER A 331 15.15 -23.65 18.32
CA SER A 331 14.69 -25.00 18.57
C SER A 331 15.20 -25.82 17.39
N HIS A 332 16.07 -26.75 17.69
CA HIS A 332 16.69 -27.66 16.74
C HIS A 332 15.68 -28.25 15.73
N GLY A 333 16.03 -28.18 14.44
CA GLY A 333 15.68 -29.22 13.46
C GLY A 333 14.20 -29.57 13.27
N ALA A 334 13.27 -28.63 13.35
CA ALA A 334 11.91 -28.85 12.87
C ALA A 334 11.80 -28.29 11.45
N GLY A 335 11.57 -29.17 10.46
CA GLY A 335 11.21 -28.77 9.11
C GLY A 335 9.98 -27.84 9.11
N VAL A 336 9.69 -27.23 7.95
CA VAL A 336 8.49 -26.42 7.70
C VAL A 336 7.28 -27.08 8.36
N SER A 337 6.83 -26.54 9.49
CA SER A 337 5.66 -27.09 10.17
C SER A 337 4.42 -26.61 9.42
N ASP A 338 3.43 -27.49 9.26
CA ASP A 338 2.16 -27.21 8.57
C ASP A 338 1.43 -25.96 9.13
N GLN A 339 1.79 -25.53 10.34
CA GLN A 339 1.28 -24.32 10.98
C GLN A 339 1.72 -23.01 10.31
N ASP A 340 2.82 -22.98 9.54
CA ASP A 340 3.28 -21.76 8.85
C ASP A 340 2.37 -21.34 7.69
N GLN A 341 1.61 -22.29 7.13
CA GLN A 341 0.68 -22.07 6.02
C GLN A 341 -0.78 -21.99 6.47
N ALA A 342 -1.07 -22.34 7.72
CA ALA A 342 -2.43 -22.32 8.24
C ALA A 342 -2.99 -20.89 8.21
N PRO A 343 -4.21 -20.68 7.67
CA PRO A 343 -4.87 -19.39 7.74
C PRO A 343 -4.96 -18.89 9.18
N LEU A 344 -4.78 -17.57 9.37
CA LEU A 344 -4.97 -16.98 10.69
C LEU A 344 -6.40 -17.24 11.17
N SER A 345 -6.51 -17.85 12.35
CA SER A 345 -7.81 -18.10 12.98
C SER A 345 -8.52 -16.79 13.32
N ALA A 346 -9.85 -16.82 13.31
CA ALA A 346 -10.65 -15.67 13.73
C ALA A 346 -10.36 -15.24 15.19
N GLN A 347 -9.93 -16.18 16.04
CA GLN A 347 -9.53 -15.86 17.41
C GLN A 347 -8.24 -15.02 17.43
N HIS A 348 -7.22 -15.41 16.68
CA HIS A 348 -5.97 -14.65 16.59
C HIS A 348 -6.20 -13.23 16.08
N VAL A 349 -7.10 -13.04 15.11
CA VAL A 349 -7.47 -11.70 14.64
C VAL A 349 -8.14 -10.89 15.75
N ARG A 350 -9.04 -11.48 16.55
CA ARG A 350 -9.65 -10.78 17.70
C ARG A 350 -8.64 -10.39 18.77
N ASP A 351 -7.69 -11.27 19.06
CA ASP A 351 -6.63 -11.01 20.05
C ASP A 351 -5.72 -9.87 19.57
N MET A 352 -5.32 -9.90 18.29
CA MET A 352 -4.60 -8.80 17.64
C MET A 352 -5.35 -7.48 17.74
N LEU A 353 -6.64 -7.44 17.39
CA LEU A 353 -7.42 -6.20 17.44
C LEU A 353 -7.51 -5.66 18.87
N THR A 354 -7.60 -6.54 19.87
CA THR A 354 -7.64 -6.18 21.29
C THR A 354 -6.31 -5.59 21.76
N GLU A 355 -5.20 -6.29 21.49
CA GLU A 355 -3.84 -5.82 21.81
C GLU A 355 -3.55 -4.48 21.12
N LEU A 356 -3.83 -4.43 19.82
CA LEU A 356 -3.56 -3.25 19.02
C LEU A 356 -4.38 -2.07 19.53
N SER A 357 -5.66 -2.24 19.86
CA SER A 357 -6.52 -1.16 20.38
C SER A 357 -5.96 -0.51 21.64
N ALA A 358 -5.40 -1.30 22.57
CA ALA A 358 -4.81 -0.81 23.81
C ALA A 358 -3.35 -0.34 23.68
N SER A 359 -2.70 -0.64 22.55
CA SER A 359 -1.27 -0.37 22.37
C SER A 359 -0.95 1.15 22.30
N PRO A 360 0.21 1.59 22.80
CA PRO A 360 0.73 2.94 22.51
C PRO A 360 1.18 3.04 21.04
N SER A 361 0.57 3.93 20.26
CA SER A 361 0.95 4.19 18.87
C SER A 361 0.71 5.63 18.45
N THR A 362 1.10 5.97 17.22
CA THR A 362 0.55 7.13 16.49
C THR A 362 -0.92 6.91 16.18
N ALA A 363 -1.64 8.00 15.89
CA ALA A 363 -3.03 7.92 15.46
C ALA A 363 -3.08 7.52 13.98
N ALA A 364 -4.00 6.61 13.64
CA ALA A 364 -4.17 6.09 12.29
C ALA A 364 -5.57 5.50 12.12
N TYR A 365 -6.02 5.33 10.87
CA TYR A 365 -7.10 4.38 10.58
C TYR A 365 -6.50 3.06 10.14
N LEU A 366 -6.87 1.97 10.80
CA LEU A 366 -6.41 0.64 10.44
C LEU A 366 -7.60 -0.17 9.97
N ILE A 367 -7.49 -0.73 8.77
CA ILE A 367 -8.55 -1.52 8.15
C ILE A 367 -8.04 -2.95 8.08
N PHE A 368 -8.79 -3.88 8.66
CA PHE A 368 -8.49 -5.30 8.60
C PHE A 368 -9.66 -6.05 7.98
N CYS A 369 -9.40 -7.02 7.11
CA CYS A 369 -10.44 -7.91 6.62
C CYS A 369 -10.02 -9.37 6.80
N THR A 370 -10.96 -10.17 7.28
CA THR A 370 -10.96 -11.64 7.13
C THR A 370 -11.90 -12.01 5.99
N ALA A 371 -12.02 -13.30 5.64
CA ALA A 371 -12.99 -13.74 4.64
C ALA A 371 -14.46 -13.47 5.06
N GLN A 372 -14.73 -13.22 6.34
CA GLN A 372 -16.10 -13.07 6.86
C GLN A 372 -16.47 -11.62 7.19
N ARG A 373 -15.49 -10.78 7.54
CA ARG A 373 -15.77 -9.46 8.13
C ARG A 373 -14.67 -8.45 7.85
N VAL A 374 -15.06 -7.19 7.73
CA VAL A 374 -14.17 -6.02 7.72
C VAL A 374 -14.23 -5.32 9.08
N TYR A 375 -13.08 -4.82 9.53
CA TYR A 375 -12.88 -4.05 10.75
C TYR A 375 -12.21 -2.72 10.39
N VAL A 376 -12.70 -1.61 10.96
CA VAL A 376 -12.08 -0.29 10.88
C VAL A 376 -11.80 0.18 12.29
N LEU A 377 -10.53 0.46 12.56
CA LEU A 377 -10.03 0.96 13.85
C LEU A 377 -9.65 2.43 13.69
N GLU A 378 -10.32 3.30 14.42
CA GLU A 378 -9.91 4.70 14.61
C GLU A 378 -8.93 4.71 15.79
N LYS A 379 -7.64 4.55 15.47
CA LYS A 379 -6.58 4.33 16.44
C LYS A 379 -6.06 5.65 17.02
N ASP A 380 -5.82 5.67 18.32
CA ASP A 380 -5.16 6.75 19.05
C ASP A 380 -4.11 6.21 20.03
N HIS A 381 -3.43 7.07 20.78
CA HIS A 381 -2.41 6.65 21.74
C HIS A 381 -3.02 5.91 22.95
N GLY A 382 -3.00 4.58 22.89
CA GLY A 382 -3.50 3.70 23.96
C GLY A 382 -5.00 3.40 23.91
N THR A 383 -5.70 3.87 22.89
CA THR A 383 -7.13 3.63 22.70
C THR A 383 -7.47 3.43 21.21
N ALA A 384 -8.62 2.82 20.92
CA ALA A 384 -9.18 2.77 19.57
C ALA A 384 -10.70 2.68 19.62
N ALA A 385 -11.38 3.27 18.64
CA ALA A 385 -12.78 2.96 18.34
C ALA A 385 -12.84 1.92 17.22
N VAL A 386 -13.57 0.83 17.42
CA VAL A 386 -13.64 -0.30 16.48
C VAL A 386 -15.03 -0.39 15.86
N ARG A 387 -15.10 -0.37 14.53
CA ARG A 387 -16.31 -0.67 13.76
C ARG A 387 -16.09 -1.95 12.96
N SER A 388 -17.15 -2.71 12.70
CA SER A 388 -17.05 -3.89 11.85
C SER A 388 -18.35 -4.17 11.11
N ASP A 389 -18.24 -4.75 9.92
CA ASP A 389 -19.38 -5.09 9.06
C ASP A 389 -19.09 -6.39 8.28
N ALA A 390 -20.14 -7.15 7.96
CA ALA A 390 -20.05 -8.41 7.23
C ALA A 390 -20.41 -8.27 5.74
N ALA A 391 -20.79 -7.08 5.29
CA ALA A 391 -21.18 -6.77 3.92
C ALA A 391 -20.31 -5.66 3.32
N PHE A 392 -20.20 -4.52 4.00
CA PHE A 392 -19.39 -3.41 3.51
C PHE A 392 -19.00 -2.46 4.63
N LEU A 393 -17.74 -2.05 4.65
CA LEU A 393 -17.27 -0.96 5.48
C LEU A 393 -16.12 -0.25 4.78
N THR A 394 -16.14 1.07 4.80
CA THR A 394 -15.12 1.91 4.16
C THR A 394 -14.65 3.01 5.11
N ALA A 395 -13.36 3.30 5.03
CA ALA A 395 -12.67 4.34 5.77
C ALA A 395 -11.85 5.20 4.80
N CYS A 396 -11.79 6.49 5.09
CA CYS A 396 -10.92 7.42 4.39
C CYS A 396 -9.94 8.01 5.40
N ASN A 397 -9.86 9.33 5.51
CA ASN A 397 -8.99 10.07 6.43
C ASN A 397 -9.81 10.97 7.38
N HIS A 398 -10.90 10.46 7.96
CA HIS A 398 -11.75 11.18 8.93
C HIS A 398 -12.41 10.20 9.93
N ASP A 399 -12.73 10.69 11.13
CA ASP A 399 -13.38 9.90 12.17
C ASP A 399 -14.88 9.76 11.88
N ALA A 400 -15.51 8.69 12.37
CA ALA A 400 -16.97 8.52 12.22
C ALA A 400 -17.78 9.74 12.68
N ALA A 401 -17.29 10.43 13.72
CA ALA A 401 -17.96 11.58 14.28
C ALA A 401 -17.94 12.81 13.35
N ASP A 402 -16.94 12.92 12.47
CA ASP A 402 -16.86 13.99 11.46
C ASP A 402 -17.94 13.84 10.39
N GLU A 403 -18.47 12.63 10.17
CA GLU A 403 -19.55 12.39 9.23
C GLU A 403 -20.83 13.14 9.64
N ALA A 404 -21.10 13.19 10.96
CA ALA A 404 -22.18 13.95 11.55
C ALA A 404 -21.83 15.43 11.76
N HIS A 405 -20.54 15.74 11.96
CA HIS A 405 -20.06 17.10 12.24
C HIS A 405 -18.88 17.51 11.34
N PRO A 406 -19.12 17.80 10.03
CA PRO A 406 -18.03 18.08 9.07
C PRO A 406 -17.08 19.22 9.45
N ARG A 407 -17.53 20.15 10.32
CA ARG A 407 -16.71 21.25 10.83
C ARG A 407 -15.54 20.78 11.70
N TRP A 408 -15.65 19.62 12.35
CA TRP A 408 -14.58 19.07 13.20
C TRP A 408 -13.37 18.64 12.37
N LEU A 409 -13.61 17.98 11.24
CA LEU A 409 -12.57 17.66 10.26
C LEU A 409 -11.90 18.93 9.72
N GLN A 410 -12.67 19.96 9.34
CA GLN A 410 -12.12 21.23 8.89
C GLN A 410 -11.20 21.88 9.92
N GLN A 411 -11.57 21.82 11.21
CA GLN A 411 -10.73 22.33 12.30
C GLN A 411 -9.45 21.51 12.48
N ALA A 412 -9.54 20.18 12.38
CA ALA A 412 -8.38 19.30 12.47
C ALA A 412 -7.40 19.56 11.32
N VAL A 413 -7.90 19.77 10.10
CA VAL A 413 -7.09 20.11 8.93
C VAL A 413 -6.42 21.48 9.08
N ARG A 414 -7.13 22.52 9.51
CA ARG A 414 -6.52 23.84 9.75
C ARG A 414 -5.34 23.76 10.73
N HIS A 415 -5.49 22.96 11.79
CA HIS A 415 -4.41 22.75 12.74
C HIS A 415 -3.23 21.97 12.13
N LEU A 416 -3.48 21.07 11.19
CA LEU A 416 -2.44 20.37 10.45
C LEU A 416 -1.63 21.36 9.60
N GLU A 417 -2.31 22.26 8.88
CA GLU A 417 -1.70 23.33 8.09
C GLU A 417 -0.87 24.30 8.94
N GLU A 418 -1.38 24.72 10.11
CA GLU A 418 -0.67 25.57 11.07
C GLU A 418 0.64 24.94 11.56
N THR A 419 0.71 23.61 11.64
CA THR A 419 1.92 22.89 12.06
C THR A 419 2.97 22.74 10.95
N GLY A 420 2.70 23.26 9.75
CA GLY A 420 3.58 23.11 8.58
C GLY A 420 3.61 21.70 8.02
N ALA A 421 2.69 20.83 8.44
CA ALA A 421 2.53 19.50 7.87
C ALA A 421 1.97 19.64 6.45
N ALA A 422 2.64 19.00 5.49
CA ALA A 422 2.48 19.15 4.04
C ALA A 422 1.06 19.50 3.57
N SER A 423 0.92 20.62 2.84
CA SER A 423 -0.35 21.09 2.25
C SER A 423 -1.11 19.99 1.50
N CYS A 424 -0.41 19.04 0.89
CA CYS A 424 -1.00 17.91 0.17
C CYS A 424 -1.87 17.01 1.06
N ILE A 425 -1.46 16.74 2.32
CA ILE A 425 -2.27 15.86 3.19
C ILE A 425 -3.51 16.58 3.72
N ALA A 426 -3.44 17.91 3.88
CA ALA A 426 -4.58 18.73 4.26
C ALA A 426 -5.70 18.66 3.21
N GLU A 427 -5.35 18.82 1.93
CA GLU A 427 -6.26 18.68 0.79
C GLU A 427 -6.93 17.30 0.78
N LEU A 428 -6.15 16.22 0.86
CA LEU A 428 -6.66 14.84 0.91
C LEU A 428 -7.62 14.59 2.08
N CYS A 429 -7.38 15.23 3.22
CA CYS A 429 -8.25 15.15 4.39
C CYS A 429 -9.54 15.93 4.20
N LEU A 430 -9.54 17.09 3.54
CA LEU A 430 -10.77 17.84 3.27
C LEU A 430 -11.73 17.06 2.35
N ASP A 431 -11.18 16.38 1.35
CA ASP A 431 -11.96 15.59 0.38
C ASP A 431 -12.43 14.24 0.94
N SER A 432 -11.93 13.86 2.12
CA SER A 432 -12.17 12.59 2.79
C SER A 432 -13.65 12.24 2.96
N LEU A 433 -14.50 13.21 3.32
CA LEU A 433 -15.95 13.01 3.44
C LEU A 433 -16.60 12.79 2.07
N GLY A 434 -16.14 13.52 1.04
CA GLY A 434 -16.62 13.39 -0.32
C GLY A 434 -16.32 12.00 -0.89
N ARG A 435 -15.07 11.56 -0.79
CA ARG A 435 -14.63 10.22 -1.23
C ARG A 435 -15.43 9.10 -0.58
N LYS A 436 -15.67 9.18 0.73
CA LYS A 436 -16.49 8.18 1.45
C LYS A 436 -17.93 8.12 0.94
N ARG A 437 -18.60 9.28 0.80
CA ARG A 437 -19.98 9.35 0.29
C ARG A 437 -20.08 8.82 -1.13
N ALA A 438 -19.09 9.13 -1.98
CA ALA A 438 -19.03 8.62 -3.33
C ALA A 438 -18.88 7.10 -3.36
N ALA A 439 -17.98 6.53 -2.53
CA ALA A 439 -17.79 5.08 -2.44
C ALA A 439 -19.08 4.36 -2.01
N GLN A 440 -19.76 4.90 -0.99
CA GLN A 440 -21.05 4.39 -0.52
C GLN A 440 -22.13 4.47 -1.61
N SER A 441 -22.20 5.59 -2.33
CA SER A 441 -23.21 5.81 -3.38
C SER A 441 -22.99 4.90 -4.58
N LEU A 442 -21.73 4.73 -5.01
CA LEU A 442 -21.35 3.82 -6.09
C LEU A 442 -21.73 2.37 -5.76
N LEU A 443 -21.40 1.92 -4.55
CA LEU A 443 -21.71 0.58 -4.10
C LEU A 443 -23.22 0.34 -3.95
N ALA A 444 -23.95 1.29 -3.36
CA ALA A 444 -25.40 1.21 -3.27
C ALA A 444 -26.04 1.09 -4.67
N GLY A 445 -25.56 1.87 -5.64
CA GLY A 445 -25.98 1.76 -7.03
C GLY A 445 -25.67 0.39 -7.66
N ILE A 446 -24.52 -0.20 -7.35
CA ILE A 446 -24.15 -1.56 -7.78
C ILE A 446 -25.12 -2.59 -7.20
N TRP A 447 -25.38 -2.54 -5.89
CA TRP A 447 -26.30 -3.46 -5.23
C TRP A 447 -27.72 -3.35 -5.78
N LEU A 448 -28.24 -2.14 -5.98
CA LEU A 448 -29.57 -1.93 -6.58
C LEU A 448 -29.67 -2.57 -7.97
N ARG A 449 -28.67 -2.35 -8.85
CA ARG A 449 -28.64 -2.96 -10.18
C ARG A 449 -28.55 -4.48 -10.12
N ARG A 450 -27.72 -5.02 -9.23
CA ARG A 450 -27.57 -6.48 -9.07
C ARG A 450 -28.84 -7.13 -8.49
N GLN A 451 -29.48 -6.51 -7.51
CA GLN A 451 -30.73 -6.99 -6.92
C GLN A 451 -31.84 -7.01 -7.96
N ALA A 452 -31.96 -5.97 -8.80
CA ALA A 452 -32.92 -5.94 -9.89
C ALA A 452 -32.65 -7.07 -10.92
N ARG A 453 -31.38 -7.29 -11.29
CA ARG A 453 -30.99 -8.33 -12.25
C ARG A 453 -31.17 -9.76 -11.72
N LEU A 454 -30.83 -10.00 -10.46
CA LEU A 454 -30.86 -11.33 -9.85
C LEU A 454 -32.20 -11.65 -9.18
N GLN A 455 -33.13 -10.68 -9.13
CA GLN A 455 -34.43 -10.79 -8.46
C GLN A 455 -34.34 -11.29 -7.01
N ARG A 456 -33.23 -10.97 -6.33
CA ARG A 456 -32.95 -11.37 -4.94
C ARG A 456 -32.14 -10.30 -4.22
N LEU A 457 -32.32 -10.19 -2.91
CA LEU A 457 -31.41 -9.41 -2.07
C LEU A 457 -30.00 -10.01 -2.18
N CYS A 458 -29.03 -9.20 -2.63
CA CYS A 458 -27.65 -9.61 -2.81
C CYS A 458 -26.75 -8.48 -2.32
N ALA A 459 -26.01 -8.74 -1.25
CA ALA A 459 -24.97 -7.84 -0.76
C ALA A 459 -23.62 -8.10 -1.42
N GLY A 460 -23.52 -9.11 -2.28
CA GLY A 460 -22.31 -9.50 -2.99
C GLY A 460 -22.06 -8.70 -4.26
N VAL A 461 -20.81 -8.35 -4.50
CA VAL A 461 -20.33 -7.73 -5.75
C VAL A 461 -19.36 -8.63 -6.50
N GLY A 462 -19.20 -8.42 -7.80
CA GLY A 462 -18.16 -9.08 -8.60
C GLY A 462 -16.85 -8.30 -8.60
N LEU A 463 -15.78 -8.87 -9.18
CA LEU A 463 -14.45 -8.23 -9.16
C LEU A 463 -14.47 -6.94 -9.97
N GLU A 464 -15.14 -6.97 -11.12
CA GLU A 464 -15.30 -5.79 -11.99
C GLU A 464 -16.03 -4.64 -11.28
N ASP A 465 -17.00 -4.95 -10.42
CA ASP A 465 -17.71 -3.96 -9.63
C ASP A 465 -16.75 -3.26 -8.64
N VAL A 466 -15.86 -4.02 -7.99
CA VAL A 466 -14.83 -3.46 -7.08
C VAL A 466 -13.78 -2.68 -7.85
N MET A 467 -13.36 -3.16 -9.02
CA MET A 467 -12.43 -2.44 -9.89
C MET A 467 -12.98 -1.10 -10.35
N ARG A 468 -14.28 -1.05 -10.71
CA ARG A 468 -14.97 0.21 -11.03
C ARG A 468 -15.04 1.15 -9.83
N LEU A 469 -15.32 0.62 -8.64
CA LEU A 469 -15.34 1.41 -7.40
C LEU A 469 -13.98 2.08 -7.15
N VAL A 470 -12.87 1.33 -7.17
CA VAL A 470 -11.55 1.89 -6.89
C VAL A 470 -11.00 2.73 -8.05
N GLY A 471 -11.43 2.48 -9.28
CA GLY A 471 -11.03 3.25 -10.46
C GLY A 471 -11.87 4.50 -10.74
N ASP A 472 -12.94 4.74 -9.98
CA ASP A 472 -13.81 5.91 -10.16
C ASP A 472 -13.06 7.20 -9.79
N ARG A 473 -13.26 8.27 -10.58
CA ARG A 473 -12.58 9.57 -10.40
C ARG A 473 -12.96 10.31 -9.11
N SER A 474 -14.07 9.91 -8.48
CA SER A 474 -14.44 10.40 -7.15
C SER A 474 -13.68 9.70 -6.02
N ILE A 475 -12.97 8.61 -6.33
CA ILE A 475 -12.19 7.80 -5.39
C ILE A 475 -10.70 7.90 -5.68
N SER A 476 -10.30 7.55 -6.91
CA SER A 476 -8.96 7.76 -7.44
C SER A 476 -8.83 9.17 -8.02
N ASN A 477 -7.79 9.88 -7.64
CA ASN A 477 -7.53 11.28 -7.96
C ASN A 477 -6.09 11.46 -8.48
N PRO A 478 -5.67 12.64 -8.96
CA PRO A 478 -4.31 12.83 -9.48
C PRO A 478 -3.18 12.45 -8.52
N GLN A 479 -3.44 12.44 -7.20
CA GLN A 479 -2.48 12.03 -6.18
C GLN A 479 -2.52 10.52 -5.91
N THR A 480 -3.44 9.75 -6.49
CA THR A 480 -3.50 8.29 -6.32
C THR A 480 -2.30 7.63 -6.98
N HIS A 481 -1.50 6.93 -6.18
CA HIS A 481 -0.30 6.21 -6.61
C HIS A 481 -0.62 4.78 -7.04
N TYR A 482 -1.45 4.08 -6.27
CA TYR A 482 -1.88 2.72 -6.62
C TYR A 482 -3.25 2.38 -6.02
N ALA A 483 -3.89 1.39 -6.63
CA ALA A 483 -5.10 0.76 -6.14
C ALA A 483 -4.95 -0.78 -6.14
N VAL A 484 -5.54 -1.45 -5.14
CA VAL A 484 -5.47 -2.90 -4.99
C VAL A 484 -6.79 -3.49 -4.51
N VAL A 485 -7.00 -4.76 -4.85
CA VAL A 485 -8.02 -5.64 -4.27
C VAL A 485 -7.32 -6.90 -3.76
N MET A 486 -7.36 -7.09 -2.43
CA MET A 486 -6.78 -8.20 -1.70
C MET A 486 -7.87 -9.20 -1.30
N ASP A 487 -7.53 -10.49 -1.34
CA ASP A 487 -8.38 -11.57 -0.87
C ASP A 487 -7.78 -12.20 0.39
N PRO A 488 -8.33 -11.92 1.58
CA PRO A 488 -7.83 -12.49 2.82
C PRO A 488 -8.08 -14.00 2.93
N GLU A 489 -8.97 -14.61 2.14
CA GLU A 489 -9.16 -16.06 2.18
C GLU A 489 -7.96 -16.78 1.55
N SER A 490 -7.60 -16.39 0.33
CA SER A 490 -6.45 -16.97 -0.39
C SER A 490 -5.11 -16.40 0.06
N GLY A 491 -5.10 -15.23 0.69
CA GLY A 491 -3.87 -14.55 1.10
C GLY A 491 -3.14 -13.81 -0.02
N GLY A 492 -3.81 -13.53 -1.14
CA GLY A 492 -3.23 -12.93 -2.34
C GLY A 492 -3.96 -11.67 -2.83
N LEU A 493 -3.47 -11.13 -3.95
CA LEU A 493 -4.07 -10.00 -4.66
C LEU A 493 -4.96 -10.51 -5.80
N LEU A 494 -6.22 -10.09 -5.83
CA LEU A 494 -7.13 -10.34 -6.96
C LEU A 494 -6.88 -9.36 -8.10
N TRP A 495 -6.51 -8.12 -7.75
CA TRP A 495 -6.26 -7.06 -8.73
C TRP A 495 -5.33 -5.99 -8.14
N ARG A 496 -4.53 -5.35 -9.00
CA ARG A 496 -3.72 -4.18 -8.66
C ARG A 496 -3.49 -3.29 -9.88
N ARG A 497 -3.28 -2.01 -9.62
CA ARG A 497 -2.87 -1.01 -10.62
C ARG A 497 -2.01 0.06 -9.94
N ALA A 498 -0.89 0.41 -10.56
CA ALA A 498 -0.15 1.63 -10.29
C ALA A 498 -0.56 2.71 -11.30
N TYR A 499 -0.46 3.96 -10.89
CA TYR A 499 -0.79 5.12 -11.70
C TYR A 499 0.45 5.99 -11.92
N GLU A 500 0.67 6.35 -13.17
CA GLU A 500 1.69 7.33 -13.55
C GLU A 500 1.14 8.76 -13.45
N VAL A 501 2.04 9.75 -13.54
CA VAL A 501 1.65 11.16 -13.54
C VAL A 501 0.83 11.44 -14.80
N GLY A 502 -0.39 11.96 -14.62
CA GLY A 502 -1.31 12.28 -15.72
C GLY A 502 -2.32 11.19 -16.08
N ASP A 503 -2.34 10.05 -15.38
CA ASP A 503 -3.29 8.97 -15.64
C ASP A 503 -4.76 9.31 -15.27
N LEU A 504 -5.00 10.27 -14.36
CA LEU A 504 -6.29 10.53 -13.70
C LEU A 504 -6.82 11.95 -13.92
#